data_AF-A0A7C5J196-F1
#
_entry.id   AF-A0A7C5J196-F1
#
_cell.length_a   1.000
_cell.length_b   1.000
_cell.length_c   1.000
_cell.angle_alpha   90.00
_cell.angle_beta   90.00
_cell.angle_gamma   90.00
#
_symmetry.space_group_name_H-M   'P 1'
#
loop_
_entity.id
_entity.type
_entity.pdbx_description
1 polymer ?
#
loop_
_entity_poly.entity_id
_entity_poly.type
_entity_poly.pdbx_seq_one_letter_code
_entity_poly.pdbx_strand_id
1 'polypeptide(L)'
;MAVPTLTGITPATGPTGGGDIVRLTGTGFGPRVAVLFGDVPAEVLSLRVEAGLWLSDVRTPAHPDAVVDVTLRNLDAAGAPVPGEETVLTAGYRFLRPRIVNESDLTRLVRKLLRDLKRQVIENSSITVSVDYDDTTIDGLNVVAISKLPSLVLSGPRVAENRFFSTNEPHQDVVPGAAGPELMRRRPPYTVDLLFTLTAASDRTVELLNLMAAVATFLNRNRWIAVPRDPDDAGAGEVRWEMDPVGDFQTRLDGPDDVRVFTCGFVVRGFDLDEGLPLDVGKAVAETELETDVIAPGGAP
;
A
#
# COMPACT_ATOMS: atom_id res chain seq x y z
N MET A 1 32.92 12.21 31.50
CA MET A 1 32.73 11.13 30.50
C MET A 1 31.39 10.50 30.78
N ALA A 2 30.45 10.65 29.84
CA ALA A 2 29.18 9.95 29.87
C ALA A 2 29.25 8.86 28.81
N VAL A 3 29.40 7.59 29.24
CA VAL A 3 29.40 6.47 28.30
C VAL A 3 27.95 6.24 27.85
N PRO A 4 27.62 6.46 26.57
CA PRO A 4 26.25 6.25 26.12
C PRO A 4 25.90 4.76 26.14
N THR A 5 24.62 4.45 26.30
CA THR A 5 24.08 3.10 26.12
C THR A 5 22.91 3.18 25.15
N LEU A 6 22.94 2.34 24.12
CA LEU A 6 21.85 2.22 23.14
C LEU A 6 21.07 0.95 23.44
N THR A 7 19.82 1.09 23.89
CA THR A 7 18.98 -0.03 24.35
C THR A 7 18.00 -0.50 23.30
N GLY A 8 17.65 0.33 22.32
CA GLY A 8 16.69 -0.05 21.29
C GLY A 8 16.60 0.91 20.12
N ILE A 9 15.93 0.42 19.08
CA ILE A 9 15.65 1.13 17.83
C ILE A 9 14.26 0.70 17.34
N THR A 10 13.42 1.68 16.98
CA THR A 10 12.08 1.42 16.48
C THR A 10 11.73 2.37 15.33
N PRO A 11 11.26 1.87 14.18
CA PRO A 11 11.25 0.47 13.76
C PRO A 11 12.67 -0.09 13.56
N ALA A 12 12.85 -1.41 13.69
CA ALA A 12 14.16 -2.08 13.55
C ALA A 12 14.45 -2.59 12.12
N THR A 13 13.59 -2.28 11.15
CA THR A 13 13.73 -2.68 9.74
C THR A 13 13.22 -1.59 8.80
N GLY A 14 13.74 -1.54 7.57
CA GLY A 14 13.26 -0.62 6.53
C GLY A 14 13.91 -0.85 5.16
N PRO A 15 13.57 -0.04 4.15
CA PRO A 15 13.94 -0.27 2.76
C PRO A 15 15.42 0.05 2.49
N THR A 16 16.05 -0.63 1.53
CA THR A 16 17.43 -0.34 1.09
C THR A 16 17.64 1.08 0.54
N GLY A 17 16.56 1.78 0.17
CA GLY A 17 16.61 3.17 -0.27
C GLY A 17 16.89 4.18 0.85
N GLY A 18 16.74 3.76 2.11
CA GLY A 18 16.79 4.67 3.26
C GLY A 18 15.65 5.69 3.26
N GLY A 19 15.76 6.67 4.15
CA GLY A 19 14.80 7.79 4.26
C GLY A 19 13.74 7.63 5.35
N ASP A 20 13.63 6.44 5.96
CA ASP A 20 12.74 6.21 7.09
C ASP A 20 13.26 6.90 8.35
N ILE A 21 12.34 7.40 9.19
CA ILE A 21 12.69 7.85 10.53
C ILE A 21 12.65 6.67 11.49
N VAL A 22 13.73 6.50 12.22
CA VAL A 22 13.83 5.53 13.30
C VAL A 22 14.19 6.24 14.60
N ARG A 23 13.61 5.77 15.69
CA ARG A 23 13.85 6.28 17.03
C ARG A 23 14.81 5.37 17.77
N LEU A 24 15.94 5.93 18.17
CA LEU A 24 16.92 5.32 19.05
C LEU A 24 16.57 5.63 20.50
N THR A 25 16.62 4.62 21.36
CA THR A 25 16.37 4.76 22.80
C THR A 25 17.60 4.34 23.60
N GLY A 26 17.94 5.12 24.64
CA GLY A 26 19.14 4.85 25.42
C GLY A 26 19.35 5.78 26.59
N THR A 27 20.57 5.81 27.11
CA THR A 27 20.99 6.76 28.15
C THR A 27 22.40 7.30 27.87
N GLY A 28 22.74 8.43 28.48
CA GLY A 28 24.09 9.00 28.39
C GLY A 28 24.45 9.62 27.04
N PHE A 29 23.46 9.97 26.21
CA PHE A 29 23.70 10.68 24.97
C PHE A 29 24.18 12.11 25.26
N GLY A 30 25.17 12.57 24.52
CA GLY A 30 25.70 13.92 24.61
C GLY A 30 24.77 14.93 23.94
N PRO A 31 25.01 16.25 24.09
CA PRO A 31 24.19 17.28 23.45
C PRO A 31 24.22 17.22 21.91
N ARG A 32 25.22 16.55 21.34
CA ARG A 32 25.35 16.25 19.92
C ARG A 32 25.79 14.80 19.79
N VAL A 33 25.20 14.09 18.84
CA VAL A 33 25.54 12.69 18.56
C VAL A 33 25.73 12.49 17.06
N ALA A 34 26.55 11.51 16.71
CA ALA A 34 26.61 10.93 15.37
C ALA A 34 26.08 9.50 15.43
N VAL A 35 25.30 9.12 14.43
CA VAL A 35 24.74 7.77 14.30
C VAL A 35 25.19 7.18 12.99
N LEU A 36 25.60 5.91 13.02
CA LEU A 36 26.01 5.15 11.85
C LEU A 36 25.22 3.84 11.78
N PHE A 37 24.78 3.48 10.57
CA PHE A 37 24.20 2.18 10.25
C PHE A 37 25.26 1.40 9.47
N GLY A 38 25.90 0.43 10.14
CA GLY A 38 27.18 -0.11 9.70
C GLY A 38 28.21 1.00 9.59
N ASP A 39 28.73 1.21 8.39
CA ASP A 39 29.71 2.26 8.09
C ASP A 39 29.09 3.54 7.49
N VAL A 40 27.76 3.58 7.33
CA VAL A 40 27.08 4.70 6.64
C VAL A 40 26.49 5.68 7.66
N PRO A 41 26.85 6.98 7.60
CA PRO A 41 26.33 7.98 8.53
C PRO A 41 24.85 8.25 8.27
N ALA A 42 24.08 8.34 9.35
CA ALA A 42 22.68 8.77 9.36
C ALA A 42 22.55 10.26 9.66
N GLU A 43 21.44 10.86 9.22
CA GLU A 43 21.09 12.22 9.61
C GLU A 43 20.36 12.20 10.96
N VAL A 44 20.89 12.91 11.96
CA VAL A 44 20.25 13.05 13.27
C VAL A 44 19.30 14.24 13.21
N LEU A 45 18.00 13.98 13.41
CA LEU A 45 16.94 14.97 13.25
C LEU A 45 16.58 15.64 14.57
N SER A 46 16.53 14.85 15.65
CA SER A 46 16.21 15.35 16.98
C SER A 46 16.91 14.55 18.08
N LEU A 47 17.11 15.20 19.22
CA LEU A 47 17.58 14.58 20.45
C LEU A 47 16.81 15.19 21.62
N ARG A 48 16.21 14.34 22.46
CA ARG A 48 15.44 14.77 23.62
C ARG A 48 15.52 13.76 24.76
N VAL A 49 15.09 14.18 25.94
CA VAL A 49 15.02 13.33 27.13
C VAL A 49 13.59 13.30 27.63
N GLU A 50 13.02 12.11 27.74
CA GLU A 50 11.65 11.87 28.22
C GLU A 50 11.69 10.82 29.32
N ALA A 51 11.10 11.13 30.49
CA ALA A 51 11.04 10.23 31.64
C ALA A 51 12.39 9.57 32.04
N GLY A 52 13.52 10.27 31.82
CA GLY A 52 14.87 9.78 32.12
C GLY A 52 15.52 8.93 31.03
N LEU A 53 14.83 8.69 29.91
CA LEU A 53 15.36 8.04 28.72
C LEU A 53 15.75 9.07 27.67
N TRP A 54 16.88 8.84 27.00
CA TRP A 54 17.31 9.65 25.87
C TRP A 54 16.73 9.06 24.58
N LEU A 55 16.10 9.91 23.78
CA LEU A 55 15.49 9.58 22.50
C LEU A 55 16.17 10.37 21.40
N SER A 56 16.63 9.68 20.35
CA SER A 56 17.17 10.32 19.16
C SER A 56 16.41 9.84 17.93
N ASP A 57 15.80 10.77 17.19
CA ASP A 57 15.20 10.45 15.90
C ASP A 57 16.24 10.65 14.81
N VAL A 58 16.43 9.64 13.97
CA VAL A 58 17.41 9.65 12.89
C VAL A 58 16.78 9.21 11.59
N ARG A 59 17.23 9.78 10.48
CA ARG A 59 16.87 9.36 9.13
C ARG A 59 17.84 8.28 8.66
N THR A 60 17.32 7.13 8.27
CA THR A 60 18.13 6.01 7.82
C THR A 60 18.82 6.34 6.49
N PRO A 61 20.11 6.00 6.33
CA PRO A 61 20.79 6.18 5.06
C PRO A 61 20.40 5.09 4.05
N ALA A 62 20.72 5.30 2.79
CA ALA A 62 20.65 4.23 1.79
C ALA A 62 21.73 3.18 2.07
N HIS A 63 21.35 1.91 2.08
CA HIS A 63 22.25 0.79 2.35
C HIS A 63 21.76 -0.47 1.64
N PRO A 64 22.65 -1.34 1.12
CA PRO A 64 22.27 -2.65 0.58
C PRO A 64 21.51 -3.53 1.58
N ASP A 65 20.79 -4.55 1.08
CA ASP A 65 20.08 -5.53 1.92
C ASP A 65 21.06 -6.26 2.85
N ALA A 66 20.91 -6.00 4.14
CA ALA A 66 21.79 -6.49 5.18
C ALA A 66 21.18 -6.25 6.56
N VAL A 67 21.59 -7.06 7.52
CA VAL A 67 21.50 -6.72 8.94
C VAL A 67 22.77 -5.97 9.30
N VAL A 68 22.63 -4.80 9.92
CA VAL A 68 23.74 -3.91 10.27
C VAL A 68 23.72 -3.56 11.76
N ASP A 69 24.91 -3.26 12.28
CA ASP A 69 25.07 -2.70 13.61
C ASP A 69 24.70 -1.21 13.59
N VAL A 70 24.15 -0.71 14.69
CA VAL A 70 23.86 0.72 14.85
C VAL A 70 24.83 1.29 15.87
N THR A 71 25.69 2.21 15.43
CA THR A 71 26.70 2.84 16.27
C THR A 71 26.27 4.26 16.61
N LEU A 72 26.32 4.64 17.89
CA LEU A 72 26.08 6.00 18.36
C LEU A 72 27.34 6.53 19.07
N ARG A 73 27.73 7.75 18.71
CA ARG A 73 28.89 8.46 19.25
C ARG A 73 28.49 9.82 19.78
N ASN A 74 28.94 10.17 20.98
CA ASN A 74 28.84 11.55 21.44
C ASN A 74 29.87 12.42 20.74
N LEU A 75 29.47 13.63 20.36
CA LEU A 75 30.32 14.61 19.71
C LEU A 75 30.64 15.77 20.65
N ASP A 76 31.82 16.34 20.50
CA ASP A 76 32.21 17.57 21.19
C ASP A 76 31.58 18.82 20.53
N ALA A 77 31.90 20.00 21.07
CA ALA A 77 31.38 21.27 20.55
C ALA A 77 31.80 21.55 19.09
N ALA A 78 32.96 21.03 18.67
CA ALA A 78 33.48 21.15 17.31
C ALA A 78 32.89 20.09 16.34
N GLY A 79 32.13 19.13 16.86
CA GLY A 79 31.54 18.03 16.08
C GLY A 79 32.45 16.81 15.92
N ALA A 80 33.54 16.72 16.69
CA ALA A 80 34.43 15.56 16.67
C ALA A 80 33.96 14.49 17.69
N PRO A 81 34.08 13.18 17.36
CA PRO A 81 33.75 12.11 18.31
C PRO A 81 34.58 12.20 19.59
N VAL A 82 33.92 12.11 20.75
CA VAL A 82 34.58 12.10 22.05
C VAL A 82 35.16 10.70 22.31
N PRO A 83 36.47 10.55 22.53
CA PRO A 83 37.08 9.24 22.77
C PRO A 83 36.46 8.54 24.00
N GLY A 84 36.01 7.29 23.80
CA GLY A 84 35.39 6.47 24.86
C GLY A 84 33.89 6.71 25.08
N GLU A 85 33.27 7.63 24.34
CA GLU A 85 31.81 7.86 24.38
C GLU A 85 31.12 7.33 23.11
N GLU A 86 31.25 6.02 22.91
CA GLU A 86 30.65 5.27 21.81
C GLU A 86 29.88 4.07 22.34
N THR A 87 28.78 3.73 21.68
CA THR A 87 28.01 2.52 21.94
C THR A 87 27.53 1.89 20.63
N VAL A 88 27.41 0.57 20.62
CA VAL A 88 27.01 -0.21 19.45
C VAL A 88 25.85 -1.11 19.84
N LEU A 89 24.77 -1.04 19.07
CA LEU A 89 23.70 -2.01 19.08
C LEU A 89 23.91 -3.01 17.95
N THR A 90 24.41 -4.18 18.30
CA THR A 90 24.72 -5.25 17.35
C THR A 90 23.45 -5.77 16.67
N ALA A 91 23.49 -5.96 15.36
CA ALA A 91 22.34 -6.34 14.54
C ALA A 91 21.10 -5.45 14.79
N GLY A 92 21.32 -4.17 15.10
CA GLY A 92 20.28 -3.25 15.51
C GLY A 92 19.28 -2.94 14.41
N TYR A 93 19.66 -3.01 13.13
CA TYR A 93 18.77 -2.65 12.04
C TYR A 93 18.90 -3.58 10.83
N ARG A 94 17.78 -3.86 10.15
CA ARG A 94 17.77 -4.65 8.91
C ARG A 94 17.27 -3.84 7.73
N PHE A 95 18.15 -3.62 6.77
CA PHE A 95 17.78 -3.15 5.45
C PHE A 95 17.20 -4.31 4.66
N LEU A 96 16.00 -4.13 4.13
CA LEU A 96 15.32 -5.09 3.29
C LEU A 96 15.24 -4.52 1.89
N ARG A 97 15.62 -5.30 0.87
CA ARG A 97 15.22 -4.98 -0.49
C ARG A 97 13.69 -4.89 -0.50
N PRO A 98 13.10 -3.82 -1.07
CA PRO A 98 11.68 -3.82 -1.35
C PRO A 98 11.37 -5.13 -2.08
N ARG A 99 10.57 -5.98 -1.45
CA ARG A 99 10.24 -7.27 -2.06
C ARG A 99 9.36 -6.98 -3.26
N ILE A 100 9.92 -7.09 -4.46
CA ILE A 100 9.15 -7.25 -5.70
C ILE A 100 8.35 -8.58 -5.67
N VAL A 101 8.52 -9.39 -4.61
CA VAL A 101 8.11 -10.81 -4.52
C VAL A 101 6.94 -11.06 -3.55
N ASN A 102 6.44 -10.06 -2.82
CA ASN A 102 5.07 -10.22 -2.31
C ASN A 102 4.17 -10.10 -3.54
N GLU A 103 3.38 -11.14 -3.82
CA GLU A 103 2.40 -11.09 -4.89
C GLU A 103 1.62 -9.79 -4.76
N SER A 104 1.81 -8.85 -5.69
CA SER A 104 1.17 -7.54 -5.63
C SER A 104 -0.31 -7.75 -5.34
N ASP A 105 -0.91 -6.90 -4.50
CA ASP A 105 -2.35 -6.97 -4.24
C ASP A 105 -3.15 -6.96 -5.54
N LEU A 106 -2.60 -6.38 -6.61
CA LEU A 106 -3.16 -6.43 -7.94
C LEU A 106 -3.23 -7.86 -8.47
N THR A 107 -2.15 -8.64 -8.33
CA THR A 107 -2.11 -10.04 -8.74
C THR A 107 -3.06 -10.89 -7.88
N ARG A 108 -3.14 -10.61 -6.57
CA ARG A 108 -4.05 -11.32 -5.65
C ARG A 108 -5.52 -11.02 -5.99
N LEU A 109 -5.82 -9.76 -6.27
CA LEU A 109 -7.10 -9.26 -6.76
C LEU A 109 -7.48 -9.90 -8.09
N VAL A 110 -6.59 -9.84 -9.09
CA VAL A 110 -6.81 -10.44 -10.41
C VAL A 110 -7.06 -11.95 -10.29
N ARG A 111 -6.31 -12.65 -9.45
CA ARG A 111 -6.53 -14.08 -9.19
C ARG A 111 -7.88 -14.32 -8.52
N LYS A 112 -8.28 -13.48 -7.56
CA LYS A 112 -9.61 -13.55 -6.93
C LYS A 112 -10.72 -13.33 -7.94
N LEU A 113 -10.62 -12.31 -8.79
CA LEU A 113 -11.55 -12.04 -9.89
C LEU A 113 -11.69 -13.26 -10.81
N LEU A 114 -10.58 -13.82 -11.27
CA LEU A 114 -10.60 -15.01 -12.13
C LEU A 114 -11.26 -16.22 -11.44
N ARG A 115 -10.97 -16.46 -10.16
CA ARG A 115 -11.62 -17.53 -9.39
C ARG A 115 -13.12 -17.32 -9.27
N ASP A 116 -13.56 -16.07 -9.06
CA ASP A 116 -14.99 -15.77 -8.95
C ASP A 116 -15.71 -15.87 -10.30
N LEU A 117 -15.10 -15.40 -11.40
CA LEU A 117 -15.63 -15.55 -12.76
C LEU A 117 -15.75 -17.03 -13.14
N LYS A 118 -14.73 -17.84 -12.85
CA LYS A 118 -14.77 -19.30 -13.06
C LYS A 118 -15.88 -19.98 -12.29
N ARG A 119 -16.11 -19.55 -11.04
CA ARG A 119 -17.12 -20.14 -10.15
C ARG A 119 -18.55 -19.69 -10.48
N GLN A 120 -18.74 -18.44 -10.87
CA GLN A 120 -20.06 -17.81 -10.94
C GLN A 120 -20.56 -17.56 -12.37
N VAL A 121 -19.68 -17.52 -13.37
CA VAL A 121 -20.03 -17.21 -14.76
C VAL A 121 -19.73 -18.39 -15.68
N ILE A 122 -18.45 -18.71 -15.88
CA ILE A 122 -18.04 -19.79 -16.77
C ILE A 122 -16.62 -20.29 -16.44
N GLU A 123 -16.43 -21.61 -16.40
CA GLU A 123 -15.14 -22.24 -16.12
C GLU A 123 -14.03 -21.81 -17.10
N ASN A 124 -14.40 -21.63 -18.37
CA ASN A 124 -13.52 -21.15 -19.44
C ASN A 124 -13.32 -19.63 -19.38
N SER A 125 -12.94 -19.15 -18.21
CA SER A 125 -12.51 -17.76 -17.97
C SER A 125 -10.99 -17.67 -17.97
N SER A 126 -10.44 -16.74 -18.73
CA SER A 126 -9.01 -16.52 -18.90
C SER A 126 -8.63 -15.05 -18.71
N ILE A 127 -7.32 -14.79 -18.64
CA ILE A 127 -6.76 -13.43 -18.57
C ILE A 127 -5.82 -13.19 -19.73
N THR A 128 -5.89 -11.99 -20.31
CA THR A 128 -4.89 -11.49 -21.24
C THR A 128 -4.24 -10.25 -20.63
N VAL A 129 -2.93 -10.33 -20.37
CA VAL A 129 -2.13 -9.20 -19.88
C VAL A 129 -1.46 -8.57 -21.10
N SER A 130 -2.12 -7.59 -21.72
CA SER A 130 -1.50 -6.76 -22.76
C SER A 130 -1.29 -5.36 -22.17
N VAL A 131 -0.06 -5.06 -21.76
CA VAL A 131 0.36 -3.73 -21.27
C VAL A 131 0.80 -2.81 -22.42
N ASP A 132 0.93 -3.33 -23.64
CA ASP A 132 1.14 -2.49 -24.82
C ASP A 132 -0.09 -2.54 -25.71
N TYR A 133 -0.76 -1.40 -25.90
CA TYR A 133 -1.52 -1.20 -27.13
C TYR A 133 -1.33 0.20 -27.68
N ASP A 134 -0.62 0.22 -28.80
CA ASP A 134 -0.53 1.25 -29.83
C ASP A 134 -1.95 1.74 -30.19
N ASP A 135 -2.13 3.07 -30.20
CA ASP A 135 -3.42 3.74 -30.41
C ASP A 135 -3.85 3.75 -31.89
N THR A 136 -3.40 2.77 -32.67
CA THR A 136 -3.66 2.67 -34.10
C THR A 136 -4.31 1.33 -34.49
N THR A 137 -5.50 1.47 -35.08
CA THR A 137 -6.13 0.58 -36.07
C THR A 137 -6.80 -0.74 -35.65
N ILE A 138 -8.14 -0.70 -35.64
CA ILE A 138 -9.05 -1.41 -36.57
C ILE A 138 -9.15 -2.96 -36.51
N ASP A 139 -8.35 -3.71 -35.76
CA ASP A 139 -8.55 -5.17 -35.60
C ASP A 139 -8.63 -5.62 -34.14
N GLY A 140 -9.75 -5.27 -33.49
CA GLY A 140 -10.11 -5.70 -32.12
C GLY A 140 -10.43 -7.19 -31.94
N LEU A 141 -9.76 -8.07 -32.68
CA LEU A 141 -10.01 -9.52 -32.71
C LEU A 141 -8.75 -10.39 -32.65
N ASN A 142 -7.56 -9.81 -32.67
CA ASN A 142 -6.35 -10.63 -32.53
C ASN A 142 -6.05 -10.93 -31.06
N VAL A 143 -6.12 -12.23 -30.76
CA VAL A 143 -5.58 -12.91 -29.56
C VAL A 143 -6.49 -12.93 -28.33
N VAL A 144 -7.77 -13.29 -28.49
CA VAL A 144 -8.28 -14.28 -27.54
C VAL A 144 -7.63 -15.61 -27.93
N ALA A 145 -6.91 -16.25 -27.01
CA ALA A 145 -6.48 -17.63 -27.19
C ALA A 145 -7.72 -18.54 -27.09
N ILE A 146 -8.63 -18.46 -28.08
CA ILE A 146 -9.89 -19.19 -28.15
C ILE A 146 -9.57 -20.65 -28.49
N SER A 147 -9.11 -21.42 -27.51
CA SER A 147 -9.01 -22.87 -27.69
C SER A 147 -10.36 -23.57 -27.48
N LYS A 148 -11.33 -22.92 -26.80
CA LYS A 148 -12.69 -23.43 -26.55
C LYS A 148 -13.71 -22.28 -26.51
N LEU A 149 -14.84 -22.43 -27.20
CA LEU A 149 -16.03 -21.60 -27.04
C LEU A 149 -17.09 -22.37 -26.23
N PRO A 150 -17.94 -21.68 -25.46
CA PRO A 150 -17.89 -20.25 -25.18
C PRO A 150 -16.71 -19.88 -24.25
N SER A 151 -16.23 -18.64 -24.33
CA SER A 151 -15.10 -18.16 -23.51
C SER A 151 -15.37 -16.79 -22.92
N LEU A 152 -14.78 -16.52 -21.75
CA LEU A 152 -14.75 -15.20 -21.13
C LEU A 152 -13.29 -14.78 -20.87
N VAL A 153 -12.95 -13.56 -21.23
CA VAL A 153 -11.59 -13.01 -21.10
C VAL A 153 -11.64 -11.75 -20.25
N LEU A 154 -10.84 -11.72 -19.20
CA LEU A 154 -10.55 -10.54 -18.41
C LEU A 154 -9.31 -9.83 -19.00
N SER A 155 -9.44 -8.55 -19.34
CA SER A 155 -8.37 -7.69 -19.85
C SER A 155 -8.16 -6.47 -18.96
N GLY A 156 -6.93 -5.95 -18.92
CA GLY A 156 -6.53 -4.81 -18.07
C GLY A 156 -5.68 -5.24 -16.85
N PRO A 157 -5.59 -4.42 -15.80
CA PRO A 157 -6.27 -3.14 -15.64
C PRO A 157 -5.58 -1.97 -16.34
N ARG A 158 -6.37 -1.03 -16.86
CA ARG A 158 -5.87 0.34 -17.09
C ARG A 158 -5.99 1.11 -15.79
N VAL A 159 -4.92 1.78 -15.39
CA VAL A 159 -4.88 2.60 -14.18
C VAL A 159 -5.42 3.98 -14.52
N ALA A 160 -6.43 4.44 -13.78
CA ALA A 160 -6.91 5.81 -13.85
C ALA A 160 -6.77 6.48 -12.48
N GLU A 161 -6.29 7.73 -12.47
CA GLU A 161 -6.22 8.52 -11.24
C GLU A 161 -7.64 8.81 -10.72
N ASN A 162 -7.89 8.46 -9.46
CA ASN A 162 -9.17 8.71 -8.82
C ASN A 162 -9.21 10.14 -8.24
N ARG A 163 -9.88 11.06 -8.94
CA ARG A 163 -10.03 12.47 -8.50
C ARG A 163 -10.94 12.67 -7.28
N PHE A 164 -11.71 11.67 -6.84
CA PHE A 164 -12.66 11.77 -5.72
C PHE A 164 -12.14 11.15 -4.41
N PHE A 165 -11.33 10.09 -4.48
CA PHE A 165 -10.69 9.45 -3.32
C PHE A 165 -9.21 9.80 -3.16
N SER A 166 -8.66 10.63 -4.06
CA SER A 166 -7.43 11.37 -3.80
C SER A 166 -7.69 12.41 -2.71
N THR A 167 -7.99 11.96 -1.50
CA THR A 167 -7.71 12.72 -0.29
C THR A 167 -6.20 12.75 -0.19
N ASN A 168 -5.57 13.66 -0.95
CA ASN A 168 -4.21 14.14 -0.69
C ASN A 168 -4.18 14.94 0.63
N GLU A 169 -5.04 14.62 1.59
CA GLU A 169 -4.95 15.13 2.93
C GLU A 169 -4.20 14.08 3.76
N PRO A 170 -3.07 14.47 4.38
CA PRO A 170 -2.33 13.58 5.25
C PRO A 170 -3.23 13.14 6.40
N HIS A 171 -3.62 11.87 6.41
CA HIS A 171 -4.29 11.26 7.54
C HIS A 171 -3.32 11.21 8.74
N GLN A 172 -3.74 11.83 9.83
CA GLN A 172 -3.08 11.71 11.13
C GLN A 172 -3.82 10.64 11.93
N ASP A 173 -3.25 9.45 12.02
CA ASP A 173 -3.77 8.43 12.94
C ASP A 173 -3.14 8.65 14.32
N VAL A 174 -3.98 8.70 15.35
CA VAL A 174 -3.54 8.72 16.74
C VAL A 174 -3.27 7.28 17.16
N VAL A 175 -2.01 6.89 17.22
CA VAL A 175 -1.60 5.54 17.63
C VAL A 175 -1.22 5.57 19.11
N PRO A 176 -1.63 4.60 19.93
CA PRO A 176 -1.17 4.51 21.31
C PRO A 176 0.32 4.15 21.33
N GLY A 177 1.16 5.14 21.65
CA GLY A 177 2.60 4.99 21.88
C GLY A 177 2.93 4.84 23.36
N ALA A 178 4.17 4.46 23.66
CA ALA A 178 4.64 4.21 25.03
C ALA A 178 4.63 5.47 25.94
N ALA A 179 4.49 6.67 25.36
CA ALA A 179 4.44 7.96 26.06
C ALA A 179 3.08 8.68 25.92
N GLY A 180 2.06 8.05 25.34
CA GLY A 180 0.75 8.65 25.05
C GLY A 180 0.35 8.56 23.57
N PRO A 181 -0.75 9.21 23.18
CA PRO A 181 -1.20 9.25 21.78
C PRO A 181 -0.15 9.95 20.88
N GLU A 182 0.44 9.19 19.94
CA GLU A 182 1.39 9.70 18.94
C GLU A 182 0.68 9.90 17.59
N LEU A 183 0.95 11.02 16.92
CA LEU A 183 0.43 11.29 15.57
C LEU A 183 1.31 10.59 14.53
N MET A 184 0.78 9.55 13.89
CA MET A 184 1.37 8.91 12.71
C MET A 184 0.87 9.63 11.45
N ARG A 185 1.78 10.21 10.67
CA ARG A 185 1.46 10.85 9.39
C ARG A 185 1.78 9.89 8.25
N ARG A 186 0.77 9.17 7.77
CA ARG A 186 0.94 8.29 6.60
C ARG A 186 1.03 9.16 5.33
N ARG A 187 1.95 8.85 4.42
CA ARG A 187 1.86 9.36 3.04
C ARG A 187 0.52 8.85 2.50
N PRO A 188 -0.33 9.72 1.90
CA PRO A 188 -1.58 9.23 1.34
C PRO A 188 -1.22 8.14 0.32
N PRO A 189 -1.82 6.95 0.42
CA PRO A 189 -1.55 5.90 -0.56
C PRO A 189 -1.84 6.45 -1.95
N TYR A 190 -1.03 6.06 -2.94
CA TYR A 190 -1.36 6.39 -4.34
C TYR A 190 -2.54 5.51 -4.75
N THR A 191 -3.73 5.99 -4.41
CA THR A 191 -5.00 5.31 -4.64
C THR A 191 -5.47 5.59 -6.06
N VAL A 192 -5.72 4.51 -6.79
CA VAL A 192 -6.14 4.54 -8.19
C VAL A 192 -7.41 3.73 -8.39
N ASP A 193 -8.09 4.02 -9.49
CA ASP A 193 -9.16 3.17 -10.00
C ASP A 193 -8.58 2.24 -11.06
N LEU A 194 -8.91 0.95 -10.94
CA LEU A 194 -8.48 -0.08 -11.89
C LEU A 194 -9.64 -0.39 -12.83
N LEU A 195 -9.49 -0.05 -14.11
CA LEU A 195 -10.50 -0.33 -15.13
C LEU A 195 -10.19 -1.66 -15.83
N PHE A 196 -11.16 -2.57 -15.80
CA PHE A 196 -11.10 -3.87 -16.45
C PHE A 196 -12.12 -3.97 -17.58
N THR A 197 -11.84 -4.84 -18.54
CA THR A 197 -12.76 -5.17 -19.63
C THR A 197 -12.99 -6.68 -19.65
N LEU A 198 -14.26 -7.08 -19.68
CA LEU A 198 -14.67 -8.46 -19.94
C LEU A 198 -15.06 -8.60 -21.40
N THR A 199 -14.47 -9.56 -22.09
CA THR A 199 -14.82 -9.93 -23.47
C THR A 199 -15.30 -11.37 -23.49
N ALA A 200 -16.54 -11.60 -23.90
CA ALA A 200 -17.07 -12.94 -24.06
C ALA A 200 -17.26 -13.26 -25.54
N ALA A 201 -17.02 -14.52 -25.91
CA ALA A 201 -17.20 -15.00 -27.27
C ALA A 201 -17.96 -16.34 -27.27
N SER A 202 -18.83 -16.53 -28.27
CA SER A 202 -19.56 -17.77 -28.53
C SER A 202 -19.92 -17.88 -30.01
N ASP A 203 -20.03 -19.10 -30.53
CA ASP A 203 -20.54 -19.41 -31.87
C ASP A 203 -22.09 -19.48 -31.89
N ARG A 204 -22.76 -19.25 -30.76
CA ARG A 204 -24.23 -19.30 -30.63
C ARG A 204 -24.80 -18.06 -29.97
N THR A 205 -25.74 -17.39 -30.65
CA THR A 205 -26.39 -16.17 -30.11
C THR A 205 -27.02 -16.37 -28.74
N VAL A 206 -27.75 -17.48 -28.55
CA VAL A 206 -28.44 -17.76 -27.28
C VAL A 206 -27.44 -17.95 -26.14
N GLU A 207 -26.31 -18.59 -26.41
CA GLU A 207 -25.26 -18.81 -25.41
C GLU A 207 -24.56 -17.49 -25.06
N LEU A 208 -24.29 -16.63 -26.06
CA LEU A 208 -23.76 -15.29 -25.82
C LEU A 208 -24.70 -14.44 -24.95
N LEU A 209 -26.01 -14.47 -25.23
CA LEU A 209 -27.01 -13.74 -24.45
C LEU A 209 -27.11 -14.27 -23.01
N ASN A 210 -27.04 -15.59 -22.82
CA ASN A 210 -27.00 -16.21 -21.49
C ASN A 210 -25.74 -15.80 -20.72
N LEU A 211 -24.58 -15.77 -21.38
CA LEU A 211 -23.35 -15.28 -20.78
C LEU A 211 -23.43 -13.80 -20.42
N MET A 212 -24.04 -12.97 -21.26
CA MET A 212 -24.25 -11.56 -20.97
C MET A 212 -25.12 -11.38 -19.71
N ALA A 213 -26.21 -12.13 -19.58
CA ALA A 213 -27.05 -12.12 -18.39
C ALA A 213 -26.29 -12.63 -17.13
N ALA A 214 -25.46 -13.66 -17.28
CA ALA A 214 -24.62 -14.18 -16.20
C ALA A 214 -23.57 -13.17 -15.74
N VAL A 215 -22.89 -12.48 -16.67
CA VAL A 215 -21.93 -11.41 -16.36
C VAL A 215 -22.62 -10.22 -15.69
N ALA A 216 -23.76 -9.78 -16.19
CA ALA A 216 -24.53 -8.70 -15.55
C ALA A 216 -24.96 -9.09 -14.13
N THR A 217 -25.40 -10.33 -13.91
CA THR A 217 -25.74 -10.86 -12.59
C THR A 217 -24.51 -10.92 -11.68
N PHE A 218 -23.37 -11.35 -12.20
CA PHE A 218 -22.10 -11.39 -11.47
C PHE A 218 -21.70 -9.99 -10.98
N LEU A 219 -21.66 -8.99 -11.87
CA LEU A 219 -21.28 -7.62 -11.50
C LEU A 219 -22.24 -7.03 -10.47
N ASN A 220 -23.56 -7.23 -10.64
CA ASN A 220 -24.55 -6.72 -9.70
C ASN A 220 -24.51 -7.40 -8.32
N ARG A 221 -24.17 -8.70 -8.26
CA ARG A 221 -24.09 -9.45 -6.99
C ARG A 221 -22.77 -9.26 -6.26
N ASN A 222 -21.69 -8.96 -6.99
CA ASN A 222 -20.35 -8.82 -6.42
C ASN A 222 -19.91 -7.35 -6.45
N ARG A 223 -20.63 -6.50 -5.71
CA ARG A 223 -20.25 -5.08 -5.50
C ARG A 223 -18.94 -4.88 -4.75
N TRP A 224 -18.43 -5.93 -4.11
CA TRP A 224 -17.22 -5.88 -3.33
C TRP A 224 -16.34 -7.06 -3.68
N ILE A 225 -15.05 -6.79 -3.88
CA ILE A 225 -14.02 -7.82 -3.91
C ILE A 225 -13.19 -7.76 -2.65
N ALA A 226 -13.21 -8.88 -1.92
CA ALA A 226 -12.44 -9.06 -0.70
C ALA A 226 -11.25 -9.99 -0.94
N VAL A 227 -10.08 -9.56 -0.47
CA VAL A 227 -8.84 -10.34 -0.52
C VAL A 227 -8.22 -10.25 0.88
N PRO A 228 -7.64 -11.33 1.45
CA PRO A 228 -6.94 -11.26 2.74
C PRO A 228 -5.89 -10.14 2.73
N ARG A 229 -5.58 -9.50 3.85
CA ARG A 229 -4.48 -8.53 3.89
C ARG A 229 -3.14 -9.23 3.74
N ASP A 230 -2.92 -10.20 4.61
CA ASP A 230 -1.78 -11.10 4.55
C ASP A 230 -2.29 -12.52 4.19
N PRO A 231 -1.82 -13.14 3.10
CA PRO A 231 -2.19 -14.51 2.77
C PRO A 231 -1.67 -15.54 3.79
N ASP A 232 -0.60 -15.22 4.53
CA ASP A 232 0.04 -16.12 5.51
C ASP A 232 -0.45 -15.85 6.95
N ASP A 233 -1.14 -14.73 7.20
CA ASP A 233 -1.78 -14.40 8.47
C ASP A 233 -3.30 -14.16 8.32
N ALA A 234 -4.08 -15.18 8.66
CA ALA A 234 -5.55 -15.10 8.66
C ALA A 234 -6.12 -14.09 9.68
N GLY A 235 -5.33 -13.68 10.68
CA GLY A 235 -5.71 -12.67 11.68
C GLY A 235 -5.64 -11.23 11.15
N ALA A 236 -4.92 -10.99 10.05
CA ALA A 236 -4.73 -9.66 9.47
C ALA A 236 -6.00 -9.07 8.81
N GLY A 237 -7.07 -9.87 8.67
CA GLY A 237 -8.34 -9.45 8.08
C GLY A 237 -8.31 -9.38 6.55
N GLU A 238 -9.24 -8.64 5.96
CA GLU A 238 -9.38 -8.49 4.50
C GLU A 238 -9.25 -7.02 4.06
N VAL A 239 -8.72 -6.80 2.87
CA VAL A 239 -8.93 -5.56 2.10
C VAL A 239 -10.16 -5.75 1.22
N ARG A 240 -10.97 -4.71 1.09
CA ARG A 240 -12.18 -4.71 0.26
C ARG A 240 -12.17 -3.52 -0.68
N TRP A 241 -12.42 -3.80 -1.95
CA TRP A 241 -12.58 -2.79 -2.98
C TRP A 241 -13.98 -2.84 -3.57
N GLU A 242 -14.54 -1.67 -3.86
CA GLU A 242 -15.84 -1.57 -4.51
C GLU A 242 -15.70 -1.85 -6.01
N MET A 243 -16.64 -2.62 -6.54
CA MET A 243 -16.74 -2.98 -7.95
C MET A 243 -18.02 -2.42 -8.54
N ASP A 244 -17.88 -1.63 -9.60
CA ASP A 244 -19.01 -1.06 -10.34
C ASP A 244 -18.91 -1.37 -11.84
N PRO A 245 -20.03 -1.69 -12.51
CA PRO A 245 -20.06 -1.74 -13.97
C PRO A 245 -19.81 -0.35 -14.55
N VAL A 246 -19.06 -0.29 -15.66
CA VAL A 246 -18.73 0.95 -16.37
C VAL A 246 -18.96 0.78 -17.86
N GLY A 247 -19.61 1.78 -18.46
CA GLY A 247 -19.99 1.75 -19.88
C GLY A 247 -21.12 0.77 -20.17
N ASP A 248 -21.46 0.66 -21.45
CA ASP A 248 -22.52 -0.21 -21.93
C ASP A 248 -21.99 -1.58 -22.38
N PHE A 249 -22.86 -2.57 -22.40
CA PHE A 249 -22.60 -3.83 -23.09
C PHE A 249 -22.58 -3.57 -24.60
N GLN A 250 -21.40 -3.64 -25.20
CA GLN A 250 -21.25 -3.57 -26.66
C GLN A 250 -21.35 -4.99 -27.21
N THR A 251 -22.20 -5.21 -28.21
CA THR A 251 -22.38 -6.53 -28.83
C THR A 251 -22.00 -6.47 -30.30
N ARG A 252 -21.34 -7.53 -30.77
CA ARG A 252 -21.08 -7.78 -32.18
C ARG A 252 -21.58 -9.17 -32.51
N LEU A 253 -22.76 -9.22 -33.12
CA LEU A 253 -23.43 -10.47 -33.49
C LEU A 253 -23.04 -10.95 -34.90
N ASP A 254 -22.46 -10.05 -35.72
CA ASP A 254 -21.98 -10.33 -37.06
C ASP A 254 -20.45 -10.18 -37.08
N GLY A 255 -19.75 -11.23 -36.67
CA GLY A 255 -18.29 -11.31 -36.66
C GLY A 255 -17.75 -12.21 -37.77
N PRO A 256 -16.46 -12.06 -38.15
CA PRO A 256 -15.77 -13.08 -38.95
C PRO A 256 -15.83 -14.44 -38.22
N ASP A 257 -15.87 -15.53 -38.99
CA ASP A 257 -15.89 -16.92 -38.51
C ASP A 257 -17.12 -17.37 -37.69
N ASP A 258 -18.29 -16.72 -37.85
CA ASP A 258 -19.55 -17.01 -37.12
C ASP A 258 -19.41 -16.88 -35.58
N VAL A 259 -18.39 -16.14 -35.13
CA VAL A 259 -18.16 -15.83 -33.72
C VAL A 259 -18.87 -14.54 -33.34
N ARG A 260 -19.62 -14.61 -32.26
CA ARG A 260 -20.38 -13.51 -31.67
C ARG A 260 -19.71 -13.08 -30.39
N VAL A 261 -19.58 -11.78 -30.18
CA VAL A 261 -18.80 -11.21 -29.08
C VAL A 261 -19.64 -10.18 -28.33
N PHE A 262 -19.48 -10.10 -27.01
CA PHE A 262 -19.83 -8.90 -26.26
C PHE A 262 -18.67 -8.44 -25.40
N THR A 263 -18.61 -7.13 -25.16
CA THR A 263 -17.66 -6.51 -24.25
C THR A 263 -18.37 -5.63 -23.23
N CYS A 264 -17.92 -5.65 -21.98
CA CYS A 264 -18.35 -4.68 -20.96
C CYS A 264 -17.18 -4.29 -20.06
N GLY A 265 -17.24 -3.08 -19.51
CA GLY A 265 -16.26 -2.57 -18.55
C GLY A 265 -16.74 -2.71 -17.11
N PHE A 266 -15.79 -2.78 -16.19
CA PHE A 266 -16.06 -2.54 -14.76
C PHE A 266 -14.83 -1.89 -14.12
N VAL A 267 -15.06 -1.13 -13.05
CA VAL A 267 -14.02 -0.47 -12.29
C VAL A 267 -13.91 -1.12 -10.91
N VAL A 268 -12.69 -1.33 -10.45
CA VAL A 268 -12.39 -1.56 -9.05
C VAL A 268 -11.86 -0.25 -8.48
N ARG A 269 -12.55 0.31 -7.49
CA ARG A 269 -12.24 1.62 -6.94
C ARG A 269 -11.37 1.54 -5.70
N GLY A 270 -10.54 2.55 -5.51
CA GLY A 270 -9.83 2.73 -4.25
C GLY A 270 -8.67 1.76 -4.06
N PHE A 271 -8.00 1.39 -5.15
CA PHE A 271 -6.89 0.45 -5.11
C PHE A 271 -5.58 1.16 -4.78
N ASP A 272 -4.90 0.75 -3.71
CA ASP A 272 -3.63 1.35 -3.29
C ASP A 272 -2.47 0.68 -4.03
N LEU A 273 -1.74 1.44 -4.86
CA LEU A 273 -0.58 0.93 -5.61
C LEU A 273 0.69 0.80 -4.75
N ASP A 274 0.76 1.51 -3.63
CA ASP A 274 1.88 1.51 -2.69
C ASP A 274 1.29 1.48 -1.27
N GLU A 275 1.56 0.40 -0.52
CA GLU A 275 1.30 0.37 0.92
C GLU A 275 2.31 1.30 1.58
N GLY A 276 1.95 2.58 1.67
CA GLY A 276 2.84 3.66 2.10
C GLY A 276 3.75 3.27 3.25
N LEU A 277 5.05 3.24 2.98
CA LEU A 277 6.08 3.08 4.02
C LEU A 277 5.87 4.15 5.10
N PRO A 278 6.01 3.79 6.40
CA PRO A 278 5.84 4.74 7.49
C PRO A 278 6.94 5.81 7.45
N LEU A 279 6.57 7.03 7.06
CA LEU A 279 7.39 8.23 7.21
C LEU A 279 7.01 8.93 8.52
N ASP A 280 8.02 9.19 9.36
CA ASP A 280 7.99 10.19 10.45
C ASP A 280 6.99 10.02 11.62
N VAL A 281 7.51 9.61 12.80
CA VAL A 281 6.87 9.84 14.10
C VAL A 281 7.42 11.14 14.70
N GLY A 282 6.66 12.23 14.64
CA GLY A 282 7.18 13.55 14.99
C GLY A 282 6.17 14.58 15.46
N LYS A 283 5.51 14.35 16.61
CA LYS A 283 5.33 15.33 17.70
C LYS A 283 4.42 14.78 18.81
N ALA A 284 4.83 15.00 20.06
CA ALA A 284 3.93 14.92 21.20
C ALA A 284 2.88 16.04 21.12
N VAL A 285 1.61 15.72 21.34
CA VAL A 285 0.54 16.70 21.48
C VAL A 285 0.75 17.41 22.82
N ALA A 286 1.12 18.69 22.79
CA ALA A 286 1.04 19.54 23.98
C ALA A 286 -0.45 19.71 24.34
N GLU A 287 -0.75 19.56 25.63
CA GLU A 287 -2.07 19.45 26.22
C GLU A 287 -3.15 20.34 25.59
N THR A 288 -4.30 19.72 25.30
CA THR A 288 -5.53 20.39 24.91
C THR A 288 -6.02 21.28 26.06
N GLU A 289 -5.90 22.60 25.94
CA GLU A 289 -6.74 23.51 26.73
C GLU A 289 -8.19 23.29 26.28
N LEU A 290 -8.94 22.54 27.08
CA LEU A 290 -10.38 22.44 27.01
C LEU A 290 -10.96 23.81 27.38
N GLU A 291 -11.25 24.66 26.40
CA GLU A 291 -12.26 25.70 26.55
C GLU A 291 -13.63 25.02 26.68
N THR A 292 -14.02 24.72 27.91
CA THR A 292 -15.41 24.41 28.24
C THR A 292 -16.23 25.68 28.10
N ASP A 293 -16.80 25.90 26.92
CA ASP A 293 -17.83 26.92 26.75
C ASP A 293 -19.15 26.37 27.31
N VAL A 294 -19.67 27.09 28.30
CA VAL A 294 -20.80 26.68 29.14
C VAL A 294 -22.09 26.76 28.32
N ILE A 295 -22.71 25.61 28.07
CA ILE A 295 -24.04 25.51 27.44
C ILE A 295 -25.07 26.14 28.39
N ALA A 296 -25.66 27.27 27.98
CA ALA A 296 -26.79 27.88 28.67
C ALA A 296 -28.03 26.95 28.60
N PRO A 297 -28.77 26.76 29.72
CA PRO A 297 -29.94 25.88 29.73
C PRO A 297 -31.11 26.50 28.97
N GLY A 298 -31.62 25.75 27.99
CA GLY A 298 -32.80 26.11 27.21
C GLY A 298 -34.05 26.22 28.08
N GLY A 299 -34.75 27.36 27.97
CA GLY A 299 -36.13 27.52 28.41
C GLY A 299 -37.09 27.17 27.27
N ALA A 300 -38.03 26.28 27.56
CA ALA A 300 -39.30 26.10 26.86
C ALA A 300 -40.42 26.44 27.87
N PRO A 301 -41.67 26.73 27.49
CA PRO A 301 -42.32 26.52 26.20
C PRO A 301 -42.57 27.78 25.35
#